data_AF-A0A7S3B8E6-F1
#
_entry.id   AF-A0A7S3B8E6-F1
#
_cell.length_a   1.000
_cell.length_b   1.000
_cell.length_c   1.000
_cell.angle_alpha   90.00
_cell.angle_beta   90.00
_cell.angle_gamma   90.00
#
_symmetry.space_group_name_H-M   'P 1'
#
loop_
_entity.id
_entity.type
_entity.pdbx_description
1 polymer ?
#
loop_
_entity_poly.entity_id
_entity_poly.type
_entity_poly.pdbx_seq_one_letter_code
_entity_poly.pdbx_strand_id
1 'polypeptide(L)'
;EGLTQVHGKWAGALAMRMGTGGLICREVMQRDGRRNMLEKLVFTSAYNLVGAVHGGITVGEVASKHKDEVGAMCRELASFIRYTLSVSLFSGLDDRLASYARHLEFLPTSLKEFEFRNGYFYRYSLMAGTRTTADGRKVEIPDTTPIHTEYLLFAVENGIIPQELLDSVKPMGS
;
A
#
# COMPACT_ATOMS: atom_id res chain seq x y z
N GLU A 1 3.58 -10.92 -15.49
CA GLU A 1 2.32 -11.01 -16.25
C GLU A 1 1.22 -10.18 -15.59
N GLY A 2 0.78 -9.10 -16.23
CA GLY A 2 -0.34 -8.28 -15.75
C GLY A 2 -1.65 -8.93 -16.14
N LEU A 3 -2.15 -9.86 -15.31
CA LEU A 3 -3.46 -10.48 -15.50
C LEU A 3 -4.54 -9.51 -15.01
N THR A 4 -5.34 -8.96 -15.92
CA THR A 4 -6.58 -8.26 -15.53
C THR A 4 -7.46 -9.24 -14.75
N GLN A 5 -7.99 -8.80 -13.62
CA GLN A 5 -8.87 -9.63 -12.78
C GLN A 5 -10.24 -8.97 -12.68
N VAL A 6 -11.30 -9.78 -12.72
CA VAL A 6 -12.69 -9.31 -12.60
C VAL A 6 -13.47 -10.18 -11.62
N HIS A 7 -14.39 -9.57 -10.88
CA HIS A 7 -15.33 -10.27 -10.01
C HIS A 7 -16.74 -9.62 -10.07
N GLY A 8 -17.75 -10.34 -9.59
CA GLY A 8 -19.14 -9.86 -9.51
C GLY A 8 -20.06 -10.47 -10.56
N LYS A 9 -21.34 -10.04 -10.57
CA LYS A 9 -22.42 -10.62 -11.38
C LYS A 9 -22.09 -10.76 -12.88
N TRP A 10 -21.28 -9.84 -13.41
CA TRP A 10 -20.98 -9.74 -14.84
C TRP A 10 -19.54 -10.17 -15.18
N ALA A 11 -18.83 -10.80 -14.24
CA ALA A 11 -17.41 -11.09 -14.38
C ALA A 11 -17.11 -12.02 -15.57
N GLY A 12 -17.82 -13.14 -15.71
CA GLY A 12 -17.72 -14.00 -16.89
C GLY A 12 -18.00 -13.28 -18.22
N ALA A 13 -19.01 -12.41 -18.26
CA ALA A 13 -19.34 -11.64 -19.47
C ALA A 13 -18.24 -10.61 -19.83
N LEU A 14 -17.65 -9.95 -18.83
CA LEU A 14 -16.54 -9.03 -19.05
C LEU A 14 -15.27 -9.78 -19.48
N ALA A 15 -14.93 -10.89 -18.80
CA ALA A 15 -13.77 -11.70 -19.13
C ALA A 15 -13.84 -12.23 -20.57
N MET A 16 -15.03 -12.71 -20.99
CA MET A 16 -15.27 -13.13 -22.37
C MET A 16 -15.04 -12.00 -23.37
N ARG A 17 -15.60 -10.80 -23.12
CA ARG A 17 -15.40 -9.64 -24.00
C ARG A 17 -13.94 -9.20 -24.09
N MET A 18 -13.22 -9.19 -22.97
CA MET A 18 -11.78 -8.90 -22.96
C MET A 18 -11.00 -9.94 -23.75
N GLY A 19 -11.34 -11.22 -23.60
CA GLY A 19 -10.74 -12.33 -24.38
C GLY A 19 -10.98 -12.19 -25.88
N THR A 20 -12.20 -11.84 -26.31
CA THR A 20 -12.50 -11.54 -27.72
C THR A 20 -11.63 -10.38 -28.25
N GLY A 21 -11.28 -9.42 -27.40
CA GLY A 21 -10.37 -8.33 -27.71
C GLY A 21 -8.88 -8.64 -27.58
N GLY A 22 -8.49 -9.90 -27.34
CA GLY A 22 -7.08 -10.31 -27.19
C GLY A 22 -6.45 -9.97 -25.84
N LEU A 23 -7.25 -9.56 -24.85
CA LEU A 23 -6.79 -9.24 -23.50
C LEU A 23 -7.02 -10.41 -22.55
N ILE A 24 -5.99 -10.79 -21.80
CA ILE A 24 -6.11 -11.82 -20.78
C ILE A 24 -6.83 -11.25 -19.56
N CYS A 25 -8.00 -11.80 -19.25
CA CYS A 25 -8.81 -11.43 -18.10
C CYS A 25 -9.24 -12.69 -17.34
N ARG A 26 -8.98 -12.73 -16.03
CA ARG A 26 -9.31 -13.85 -15.15
C ARG A 26 -10.46 -13.47 -14.23
N GLU A 27 -11.49 -14.31 -14.21
CA GLU A 27 -12.53 -14.23 -13.20
C GLU A 27 -11.98 -14.71 -11.85
N VAL A 28 -12.20 -13.93 -10.80
CA VAL A 28 -11.73 -14.22 -9.45
C VAL A 28 -12.85 -14.03 -8.44
N MET A 29 -12.74 -14.72 -7.30
CA MET A 29 -13.63 -14.46 -6.17
C MET A 29 -13.37 -13.07 -5.60
N GLN A 30 -14.43 -12.35 -5.22
CA GLN A 30 -14.33 -10.97 -4.70
C GLN A 30 -13.34 -10.87 -3.53
N ARG A 31 -13.34 -11.85 -2.62
CA ARG A 31 -12.43 -11.90 -1.48
C ARG A 31 -10.97 -11.93 -1.93
N ASP A 32 -10.64 -12.76 -2.91
CA ASP A 32 -9.27 -12.96 -3.36
C ASP A 32 -8.84 -11.77 -4.24
N GLY A 33 -9.75 -11.19 -5.04
CA GLY A 33 -9.52 -9.93 -5.75
C GLY A 33 -9.21 -8.78 -4.80
N ARG A 34 -9.96 -8.64 -3.69
CA ARG A 34 -9.69 -7.63 -2.65
C ARG A 34 -8.32 -7.83 -2.00
N ARG A 35 -7.92 -9.08 -1.71
CA ARG A 35 -6.58 -9.38 -1.18
C ARG A 35 -5.48 -8.98 -2.16
N ASN A 36 -5.62 -9.33 -3.44
CA ASN A 36 -4.64 -8.99 -4.48
C ASN A 36 -4.50 -7.46 -4.66
N MET A 37 -5.62 -6.73 -4.61
CA MET A 37 -5.62 -5.27 -4.70
C MET A 37 -4.89 -4.64 -3.50
N LEU A 38 -5.20 -5.07 -2.28
CA LEU A 38 -4.58 -4.57 -1.06
C LEU A 38 -3.10 -4.93 -0.98
N GLU A 39 -2.72 -6.14 -1.41
CA GLU A 39 -1.32 -6.53 -1.51
C GLU A 39 -0.56 -5.67 -2.53
N LYS A 40 -1.17 -5.37 -3.68
CA LYS A 40 -0.57 -4.45 -4.66
C LYS A 40 -0.39 -3.05 -4.08
N LEU A 41 -1.35 -2.58 -3.29
CA LEU A 41 -1.27 -1.31 -2.57
C LEU A 41 -0.13 -1.31 -1.54
N VAL A 42 0.04 -2.38 -0.75
CA VAL A 42 1.20 -2.53 0.16
C VAL A 42 2.50 -2.45 -0.63
N PHE A 43 2.59 -3.20 -1.73
CA PHE A 43 3.79 -3.23 -2.56
C PHE A 43 4.14 -1.85 -3.10
N THR A 44 3.18 -1.16 -3.75
CA THR A 44 3.44 0.14 -4.37
C THR A 44 3.65 1.24 -3.35
N SER A 45 3.05 1.19 -2.17
CA SER A 45 3.31 2.17 -1.12
C SER A 45 4.70 1.95 -0.50
N ALA A 46 5.02 0.74 -0.07
CA ALA A 46 6.26 0.45 0.64
C ALA A 46 7.51 0.57 -0.26
N TYR A 47 7.54 -0.14 -1.40
CA TYR A 47 8.73 -0.13 -2.26
C TYR A 47 9.02 1.25 -2.85
N ASN A 48 7.99 2.02 -3.20
CA ASN A 48 8.22 3.35 -3.75
C ASN A 48 8.65 4.36 -2.69
N LEU A 49 8.14 4.25 -1.46
CA LEU A 49 8.53 5.14 -0.38
C LEU A 49 9.97 4.88 0.07
N VAL A 50 10.33 3.63 0.33
CA VAL A 50 11.71 3.24 0.66
C VAL A 50 12.66 3.66 -0.46
N GLY A 51 12.31 3.37 -1.72
CA GLY A 51 13.13 3.79 -2.86
C GLY A 51 13.31 5.30 -2.98
N ALA A 52 12.26 6.08 -2.75
CA ALA A 52 12.33 7.54 -2.75
C ALA A 52 13.26 8.07 -1.65
N VAL A 53 13.16 7.50 -0.44
CA VAL A 53 14.03 7.84 0.70
C VAL A 53 15.51 7.56 0.41
N HIS A 54 15.81 6.49 -0.31
CA HIS A 54 17.19 6.14 -0.70
C HIS A 54 17.64 6.77 -2.02
N GLY A 55 17.10 7.94 -2.38
CA GLY A 55 17.56 8.71 -3.55
C GLY A 55 16.92 8.30 -4.87
N GLY A 56 15.72 7.71 -4.84
CA GLY A 56 14.96 7.35 -6.04
C GLY A 56 15.52 6.11 -6.76
N ILE A 57 16.08 5.16 -6.01
CA ILE A 57 16.64 3.92 -6.53
C ILE A 57 15.58 3.03 -7.20
N THR A 58 16.02 2.03 -7.95
CA THR A 58 15.10 1.10 -8.61
C THR A 58 14.42 0.15 -7.62
N VAL A 59 13.28 -0.43 -8.02
CA VAL A 59 12.56 -1.43 -7.21
C VAL A 59 13.44 -2.65 -6.89
N GLY A 60 14.33 -3.04 -7.81
CA GLY A 60 15.28 -4.13 -7.58
C GLY A 60 16.35 -3.79 -6.55
N GLU A 61 16.83 -2.55 -6.56
CA GLU A 61 17.78 -2.06 -5.55
C GLU A 61 17.15 -1.99 -4.17
N VAL A 62 15.88 -1.57 -4.05
CA VAL A 62 15.14 -1.65 -2.78
C VAL A 62 15.07 -3.10 -2.30
N ALA A 63 14.71 -4.04 -3.19
CA ALA A 63 14.56 -5.45 -2.85
C ALA A 63 15.88 -6.13 -2.42
N SER A 64 17.02 -5.65 -2.92
CA SER A 64 18.34 -6.26 -2.69
C SER A 64 19.15 -5.57 -1.59
N LYS A 65 19.16 -4.23 -1.56
CA LYS A 65 19.97 -3.43 -0.62
C LYS A 65 19.21 -3.05 0.64
N HIS A 66 17.87 -2.96 0.58
CA HIS A 66 17.00 -2.48 1.67
C HIS A 66 15.91 -3.50 2.03
N LYS A 67 16.20 -4.80 1.89
CA LYS A 67 15.23 -5.90 2.07
C LYS A 67 14.54 -5.87 3.45
N ASP A 68 15.32 -5.69 4.51
CA ASP A 68 14.78 -5.75 5.88
C ASP A 68 13.88 -4.56 6.19
N GLU A 69 14.26 -3.38 5.68
CA GLU A 69 13.56 -2.12 5.81
C GLU A 69 12.20 -2.16 5.08
N VAL A 70 12.21 -2.51 3.78
CA VAL A 70 10.97 -2.64 3.00
C VAL A 70 10.12 -3.80 3.52
N GLY A 71 10.73 -4.88 4.01
CA GLY A 71 10.04 -6.02 4.61
C GLY A 71 9.36 -5.67 5.94
N ALA A 72 9.97 -4.81 6.77
CA ALA A 72 9.35 -4.29 7.98
C ALA A 72 8.13 -3.42 7.63
N MET A 73 8.27 -2.50 6.68
CA MET A 73 7.17 -1.65 6.23
C MET A 73 6.03 -2.48 5.61
N CYS A 74 6.33 -3.46 4.74
CA CYS A 74 5.29 -4.34 4.18
C CYS A 74 4.52 -5.11 5.26
N ARG A 75 5.21 -5.60 6.31
CA ARG A 75 4.56 -6.31 7.43
C ARG A 75 3.70 -5.39 8.29
N GLU A 76 4.13 -4.16 8.51
CA GLU A 76 3.32 -3.14 9.18
C GLU A 76 2.03 -2.86 8.38
N LEU A 77 2.15 -2.50 7.10
CA LEU A 77 1.00 -2.19 6.26
C LEU A 77 0.03 -3.38 6.13
N ALA A 78 0.56 -4.61 6.11
CA ALA A 78 -0.25 -5.83 6.15
C ALA A 78 -0.97 -6.02 7.49
N SER A 79 -0.31 -5.67 8.61
CA SER A 79 -0.91 -5.71 9.94
C SER A 79 -2.04 -4.69 10.04
N PHE A 80 -1.84 -3.48 9.53
CA PHE A 80 -2.90 -2.48 9.38
C PHE A 80 -4.09 -3.05 8.60
N ILE A 81 -3.87 -3.66 7.43
CA ILE A 81 -4.95 -4.25 6.63
C ILE A 81 -5.70 -5.35 7.41
N ARG A 82 -4.97 -6.16 8.19
CA ARG A 82 -5.55 -7.21 9.00
C ARG A 82 -6.44 -6.67 10.11
N TYR A 83 -5.96 -5.69 10.88
CA TYR A 83 -6.67 -5.20 12.06
C TYR A 83 -7.71 -4.13 11.75
N THR A 84 -7.43 -3.23 10.80
CA THR A 84 -8.32 -2.12 10.45
C THR A 84 -9.37 -2.52 9.43
N LEU A 85 -8.99 -3.28 8.39
CA LEU A 85 -9.90 -3.65 7.29
C LEU A 85 -10.50 -5.05 7.43
N SER A 86 -10.09 -5.80 8.45
CA SER A 86 -10.48 -7.21 8.65
C SER A 86 -10.17 -8.11 7.45
N VAL A 87 -9.09 -7.82 6.71
CA VAL A 87 -8.64 -8.64 5.58
C VAL A 87 -7.29 -9.27 5.90
N SER A 88 -7.20 -10.60 5.86
CA SER A 88 -5.90 -11.28 5.93
C SER A 88 -5.31 -11.42 4.53
N LEU A 89 -4.12 -10.87 4.32
CA LEU A 89 -3.31 -11.11 3.13
C LEU A 89 -2.70 -12.52 3.15
N PHE A 90 -2.16 -12.96 2.01
CA PHE A 90 -1.54 -14.27 1.89
C PHE A 90 -0.25 -14.36 2.74
N SER A 91 0.05 -15.57 3.23
CA SER A 91 1.27 -15.85 4.00
C SER A 91 2.54 -15.63 3.16
N GLY A 92 3.65 -15.31 3.83
CA GLY A 92 4.95 -15.05 3.16
C GLY A 92 4.89 -13.81 2.26
N LEU A 93 4.15 -12.79 2.68
CA LEU A 93 3.93 -11.55 1.91
C LEU A 93 5.26 -10.90 1.51
N ASP A 94 6.16 -10.75 2.47
CA ASP A 94 7.51 -10.21 2.30
C ASP A 94 8.31 -10.95 1.23
N ASP A 95 8.41 -12.28 1.33
CA ASP A 95 9.13 -13.10 0.35
C ASP A 95 8.49 -13.03 -1.04
N ARG A 96 7.15 -13.04 -1.10
CA ARG A 96 6.40 -12.94 -2.36
C ARG A 96 6.58 -11.59 -3.02
N LEU A 97 6.51 -10.50 -2.25
CA LEU A 97 6.71 -9.14 -2.75
C LEU A 97 8.17 -8.91 -3.17
N ALA A 98 9.14 -9.44 -2.42
CA ALA A 98 10.55 -9.40 -2.82
C ALA A 98 10.80 -10.20 -4.11
N SER A 99 10.20 -11.38 -4.24
CA SER A 99 10.30 -12.16 -5.47
C SER A 99 9.66 -11.44 -6.66
N TYR A 100 8.52 -10.78 -6.45
CA TYR A 100 7.86 -9.97 -7.47
C TYR A 100 8.70 -8.73 -7.84
N ALA A 101 9.32 -8.07 -6.86
CA ALA A 101 10.21 -6.93 -7.07
C ALA A 101 11.41 -7.28 -7.96
N ARG A 102 11.97 -8.48 -7.85
CA ARG A 102 13.05 -8.96 -8.73
C ARG A 102 12.65 -9.00 -10.20
N HIS A 103 11.39 -9.30 -10.51
CA HIS A 103 10.90 -9.24 -11.90
C HIS A 103 10.69 -7.81 -12.42
N LEU A 104 10.70 -6.83 -11.52
CA LEU A 104 10.51 -5.41 -11.80
C LEU A 104 11.78 -4.61 -11.49
N GLU A 105 12.94 -5.29 -11.45
CA GLU A 105 14.17 -4.73 -10.89
C GLU A 105 14.63 -3.42 -11.55
N PHE A 106 14.32 -3.25 -12.83
CA PHE A 106 14.66 -2.07 -13.63
C PHE A 106 13.68 -0.90 -13.47
N LEU A 107 12.53 -1.10 -12.83
CA LEU A 107 11.53 -0.04 -12.70
C LEU A 107 11.97 1.00 -11.67
N PRO A 108 11.88 2.31 -11.99
CA PRO A 108 12.18 3.36 -11.03
C PRO A 108 11.12 3.41 -9.94
N THR A 109 11.54 3.70 -8.72
CA THR A 109 10.61 3.99 -7.63
C THR A 109 10.05 5.40 -7.79
N SER A 110 8.76 5.58 -7.51
CA SER A 110 8.13 6.88 -7.66
C SER A 110 6.85 7.00 -6.83
N LEU A 111 6.74 8.10 -6.10
CA LEU A 111 5.60 8.45 -5.25
C LEU A 111 4.44 9.05 -6.07
N LYS A 112 4.00 8.33 -7.10
CA LYS A 112 2.83 8.71 -7.93
C LYS A 112 1.53 8.40 -7.21
N GLU A 113 0.46 9.11 -7.59
CA GLU A 113 -0.89 8.88 -7.07
C GLU A 113 -0.93 8.88 -5.54
N PHE A 114 -0.20 9.81 -4.92
CA PHE A 114 0.09 9.78 -3.48
C PHE A 114 -1.15 9.56 -2.63
N GLU A 115 -2.22 10.33 -2.86
CA GLU A 115 -3.49 10.24 -2.14
C GLU A 115 -4.03 8.79 -2.07
N PHE A 116 -3.95 8.04 -3.17
CA PHE A 116 -4.50 6.70 -3.29
C PHE A 116 -3.52 5.61 -2.87
N ARG A 117 -2.23 5.94 -2.67
CA ARG A 117 -1.17 5.00 -2.30
C ARG A 117 -0.71 5.23 -0.86
N ASN A 118 0.29 6.07 -0.67
CA ASN A 118 0.83 6.36 0.65
C ASN A 118 -0.13 7.20 1.49
N GLY A 119 -0.85 8.13 0.86
CA GLY A 119 -1.91 8.91 1.49
C GLY A 119 -3.07 8.05 1.99
N TYR A 120 -3.33 6.87 1.39
CA TYR A 120 -4.34 5.95 1.90
C TYR A 120 -4.02 5.45 3.30
N PHE A 121 -2.76 5.05 3.56
CA PHE A 121 -2.31 4.61 4.88
C PHE A 121 -2.16 5.78 5.84
N TYR A 122 -1.52 6.86 5.40
CA TYR A 122 -1.30 8.06 6.22
C TYR A 122 -2.60 8.68 6.74
N ARG A 123 -3.69 8.59 5.97
CA ARG A 123 -5.03 9.02 6.41
C ARG A 123 -5.48 8.36 7.71
N TYR A 124 -5.10 7.10 7.95
CA TYR A 124 -5.40 6.40 9.20
C TYR A 124 -4.44 6.78 10.32
N SER A 125 -3.17 7.06 10.01
CA SER A 125 -2.23 7.63 10.97
C SER A 125 -2.71 8.97 11.52
N LEU A 126 -3.32 9.82 10.68
CA LEU A 126 -3.95 11.07 11.11
C LEU A 126 -5.13 10.88 12.09
N MET A 127 -5.65 9.66 12.24
CA MET A 127 -6.69 9.36 13.21
C MET A 127 -6.14 9.05 14.62
N ALA A 128 -4.82 8.89 14.75
CA ALA A 128 -4.14 8.67 16.02
C ALA A 128 -4.26 9.88 16.95
N GLY A 129 -4.08 9.65 18.26
CA GLY A 129 -4.15 10.67 19.30
C GLY A 129 -5.24 10.39 20.34
N THR A 130 -5.53 11.38 21.17
CA THR A 130 -6.50 11.23 22.27
C THR A 130 -7.92 11.56 21.82
N ARG A 131 -8.85 10.61 22.00
CA ARG A 131 -10.29 10.84 21.81
C ARG A 131 -11.04 10.79 23.11
N THR A 132 -12.04 11.65 23.24
CA THR A 132 -12.98 11.63 24.36
C THR A 132 -14.23 10.88 23.94
N THR A 133 -14.53 9.79 24.65
CA THR A 133 -15.78 9.03 24.49
C THR A 133 -16.99 9.84 24.97
N ALA A 134 -18.20 9.42 24.59
CA ALA A 134 -19.44 10.05 25.06
C ALA A 134 -19.54 10.11 26.60
N ASP A 135 -18.92 9.14 27.28
CA ASP A 135 -18.87 9.05 28.75
C ASP A 135 -17.73 9.88 29.38
N GLY A 136 -17.05 10.73 28.60
CA GLY A 136 -15.97 11.61 29.08
C GLY A 136 -14.60 10.93 29.27
N ARG A 137 -14.48 9.62 29.03
CA ARG A 137 -13.19 8.91 29.12
C ARG A 137 -12.30 9.27 27.94
N LYS A 138 -11.04 9.61 28.23
CA LYS A 138 -9.98 9.78 27.24
C LYS A 138 -9.41 8.43 26.85
N VAL A 139 -9.40 8.13 25.56
CA VAL A 139 -8.84 6.92 24.97
C VAL A 139 -7.74 7.35 24.01
N GLU A 140 -6.57 6.76 24.16
CA GLU A 140 -5.46 6.96 23.23
C GLU A 140 -5.61 5.99 22.06
N ILE A 141 -5.60 6.55 20.85
CA ILE A 141 -5.61 5.79 19.61
C ILE A 141 -4.18 5.78 19.09
N PRO A 142 -3.52 4.62 19.04
CA PRO A 142 -2.17 4.54 18.49
C PRO A 142 -2.18 4.74 16.97
N ASP A 143 -1.06 5.20 16.43
CA ASP A 143 -0.82 5.14 14.99
C ASP A 143 -0.79 3.67 14.55
N THR A 144 -1.56 3.36 13.52
CA THR A 144 -1.67 2.00 12.98
C THR A 144 -0.55 1.65 12.00
N THR A 145 0.20 2.64 11.51
CA THR A 145 1.32 2.48 10.58
C THR A 145 2.50 3.40 10.93
N PRO A 146 3.09 3.27 12.14
CA PRO A 146 4.10 4.20 12.64
C PRO A 146 5.41 4.26 11.83
N ILE A 147 5.91 3.13 11.33
CA ILE A 147 7.10 3.08 10.47
C ILE A 147 6.83 3.81 9.17
N HIS A 148 5.67 3.56 8.54
CA HIS A 148 5.26 4.26 7.33
C HIS A 148 5.16 5.77 7.54
N THR A 149 4.57 6.20 8.67
CA THR A 149 4.47 7.62 9.05
C THR A 149 5.85 8.25 9.22
N GLU A 150 6.76 7.58 9.94
CA GLU A 150 8.14 8.06 10.15
C GLU A 150 8.86 8.29 8.82
N TYR A 151 8.71 7.38 7.86
CA TYR A 151 9.30 7.52 6.53
C TYR A 151 8.72 8.68 5.73
N LEU A 152 7.41 8.93 5.84
CA LEU A 152 6.79 10.08 5.20
C LEU A 152 7.28 11.40 5.79
N LEU A 153 7.39 11.48 7.12
CA LEU A 153 7.90 12.66 7.79
C LEU A 153 9.37 12.91 7.45
N PHE A 154 10.20 11.85 7.50
CA PHE A 154 11.59 11.92 7.06
C PHE A 154 11.72 12.40 5.61
N ALA A 155 10.85 11.89 4.71
CA ALA A 155 10.86 12.29 3.31
C ALA A 155 10.52 13.78 3.13
N VAL A 156 9.62 14.34 3.94
CA VAL A 156 9.34 15.79 3.93
C VAL A 156 10.51 16.58 4.50
N GLU A 157 11.03 16.19 5.67
CA GLU A 157 12.12 16.89 6.36
C GLU A 157 13.37 17.00 5.49
N ASN A 158 13.64 16.00 4.65
CA ASN A 158 14.77 15.96 3.73
C ASN A 158 14.45 16.48 2.32
N GLY A 159 13.26 17.06 2.11
CA GLY A 159 12.85 17.64 0.83
C GLY A 159 12.67 16.64 -0.31
N ILE A 160 12.49 15.35 -0.01
CA ILE A 160 12.22 14.29 -0.99
C ILE A 160 10.79 14.44 -1.52
N ILE A 161 9.84 14.81 -0.64
CA ILE A 161 8.47 15.17 -1.01
C ILE A 161 8.07 16.52 -0.42
N PRO A 162 7.19 17.26 -1.10
CA PRO A 162 6.64 18.52 -0.57
C PRO A 162 5.69 18.27 0.61
N GLN A 163 5.67 19.19 1.59
CA GLN A 163 4.73 19.16 2.72
C GLN A 163 3.27 19.20 2.24
N GLU A 164 3.01 19.93 1.16
CA GLU A 164 1.70 20.05 0.52
C GLU A 164 1.11 18.69 0.13
N LEU A 165 1.98 17.70 -0.13
CA LEU A 165 1.56 16.33 -0.43
C LEU A 165 0.92 15.65 0.78
N LEU A 166 1.48 15.85 1.98
CA LEU A 166 0.90 15.33 3.23
C LEU A 166 -0.37 16.11 3.60
N ASP A 167 -0.34 17.43 3.43
CA ASP A 167 -1.47 18.31 3.75
C ASP A 167 -2.69 18.04 2.85
N SER A 168 -2.46 17.49 1.64
CA SER A 168 -3.54 17.05 0.75
C SER A 168 -4.35 15.87 1.31
N VAL A 169 -3.79 15.11 2.26
CA VAL A 169 -4.44 13.95 2.85
C VAL A 169 -5.30 14.38 4.03
N LYS A 170 -6.61 14.16 3.92
CA LYS A 170 -7.56 14.47 4.99
C LYS A 170 -7.95 13.22 5.79
N PRO A 171 -8.14 13.31 7.12
CA PRO A 171 -8.58 12.18 7.93
C PRO A 171 -9.96 11.63 7.48
N MET A 172 -10.25 10.38 7.79
CA MET A 172 -11.55 9.77 7.47
C MET A 172 -12.68 10.49 8.22
N GLY A 173 -13.66 11.06 7.50
CA GLY A 173 -14.85 11.69 8.08
C GLY A 173 -14.75 13.21 8.28
N SER A 174 -13.70 13.86 7.77
CA SER A 174 -13.60 15.33 7.65
C SER A 174 -14.35 15.89 6.45
#